data_AF-A0A553EBR9-F1
#
_entry.id   AF-A0A553EBR9-F1
#
_cell.length_a   1.000
_cell.length_b   1.000
_cell.length_c   1.000
_cell.angle_alpha   90.00
_cell.angle_beta   90.00
_cell.angle_gamma   90.00
#
_symmetry.space_group_name_H-M   'P 1'
#
loop_
_entity.id
_entity.type
_entity.pdbx_description
1 polymer ?
#
loop_
_entity_poly.entity_id
_entity_poly.type
_entity_poly.pdbx_seq_one_letter_code
_entity_poly.pdbx_strand_id
1 'polypeptide(L)'
;MALFAILLVLTVFGCNKQKEFKRKYSFYRAINTNDTAYLSISVTKPFFVGNYEIRYENSGKDSGEIRGKISGDTLLGLFNCITYGGNNKIVPIALLKKGNKLLLGKGLEMNYMNIHYFSKEEPIVYTNPEFVFEKINKSEKKK
;
A
#
# COMPACT_ATOMS: atom_id res chain seq x y z
N MET A 1 46.68 -25.90 -26.25
CA MET A 1 46.58 -25.80 -24.78
C MET A 1 46.39 -24.36 -24.29
N ALA A 2 47.16 -23.36 -24.76
CA ALA A 2 46.99 -21.97 -24.33
C ALA A 2 45.68 -21.28 -24.80
N LEU A 3 45.16 -21.64 -25.98
CA LEU A 3 43.93 -21.04 -26.54
C LEU A 3 42.66 -21.41 -25.74
N PHE A 4 42.63 -22.60 -25.14
CA PHE A 4 41.52 -23.07 -24.30
C PHE A 4 41.50 -22.40 -22.92
N ALA A 5 42.66 -22.00 -22.40
CA ALA A 5 42.76 -21.30 -21.12
C ALA A 5 42.19 -19.86 -21.18
N ILE A 6 42.34 -19.17 -22.33
CA ILE A 6 41.84 -17.80 -22.52
C ILE A 6 40.31 -17.76 -22.57
N LEU A 7 39.67 -18.78 -23.13
CA LEU A 7 38.20 -18.85 -23.24
C LEU A 7 37.51 -19.04 -21.87
N LEU A 8 38.18 -19.68 -20.91
CA LEU A 8 37.66 -19.92 -19.56
C LEU A 8 37.66 -18.67 -18.67
N VAL A 9 38.51 -17.69 -18.97
CA VAL A 9 38.64 -16.45 -18.17
C VAL A 9 37.55 -15.43 -18.51
N LEU A 10 36.94 -15.52 -19.70
CA LEU A 10 35.90 -14.59 -20.14
C LEU A 10 34.51 -14.87 -19.53
N THR A 11 34.28 -16.05 -18.96
CA THR A 11 32.96 -16.42 -18.39
C THR A 11 32.78 -15.96 -16.94
N VAL A 12 33.83 -15.51 -16.25
CA VAL A 12 33.78 -15.13 -14.83
C VAL A 12 33.56 -13.63 -14.57
N PHE A 13 33.52 -12.78 -15.61
CA PHE A 13 33.28 -11.34 -15.49
C PHE A 13 31.81 -10.91 -15.71
N GLY A 14 30.85 -11.82 -15.52
CA GLY A 14 29.41 -11.52 -15.55
C GLY A 14 28.95 -10.71 -14.33
N CYS A 15 29.27 -9.41 -14.29
CA CYS A 15 28.83 -8.50 -13.22
C CYS A 15 27.34 -8.15 -13.39
N ASN A 16 26.44 -9.02 -12.89
CA ASN A 16 25.01 -8.75 -12.83
C ASN A 16 24.69 -7.74 -11.72
N LYS A 17 24.99 -6.45 -11.95
CA LYS A 17 24.45 -5.35 -11.13
C LYS A 17 23.00 -5.15 -11.52
N GLN A 18 22.11 -6.00 -11.02
CA GLN A 18 20.67 -5.76 -11.08
C GLN A 18 20.41 -4.48 -10.27
N LYS A 19 20.17 -3.36 -10.97
CA LYS A 19 19.82 -2.09 -10.33
C LYS A 19 18.47 -2.29 -9.64
N GLU A 20 18.47 -2.47 -8.33
CA GLU A 20 17.23 -2.42 -7.56
C GLU A 20 16.55 -1.08 -7.82
N PHE A 21 15.38 -1.13 -8.46
CA PHE A 21 14.56 0.06 -8.65
C PHE A 21 14.03 0.49 -7.27
N LYS A 22 14.73 1.42 -6.61
CA LYS A 22 14.31 1.99 -5.33
C LYS A 22 13.05 2.82 -5.53
N ARG A 23 11.89 2.21 -5.29
CA ARG A 23 10.60 2.90 -5.25
C ARG A 23 10.63 4.01 -4.20
N LYS A 24 10.26 5.23 -4.60
CA LYS A 24 10.07 6.35 -3.66
C LYS A 24 8.71 6.17 -2.97
N TYR A 25 8.73 6.07 -1.65
CA TYR A 25 7.54 5.96 -0.83
C TYR A 25 7.26 7.27 -0.10
N SER A 26 5.98 7.65 -0.05
CA SER A 26 5.45 8.63 0.90
C SER A 26 4.85 7.90 2.09
N PHE A 27 5.02 8.44 3.29
CA PHE A 27 4.56 7.85 4.54
C PHE A 27 3.51 8.75 5.18
N TYR A 28 2.49 8.14 5.77
CA TYR A 28 1.41 8.84 6.42
C TYR A 28 0.99 8.14 7.71
N ARG A 29 0.43 8.90 8.65
CA ARG A 29 -0.15 8.43 9.91
C ARG A 29 -1.52 9.04 10.11
N ALA A 30 -2.47 8.27 10.63
CA ALA A 30 -3.74 8.75 11.13
C ALA A 30 -3.94 8.22 12.56
N ILE A 31 -4.65 8.99 13.38
CA ILE A 31 -5.05 8.60 14.73
C ILE A 31 -6.57 8.76 14.78
N ASN A 32 -7.28 7.71 15.20
CA ASN A 32 -8.71 7.75 15.44
C ASN A 32 -8.98 7.21 16.84
N THR A 33 -9.37 8.10 17.75
CA THR A 33 -9.53 7.77 19.18
C THR A 33 -8.25 7.14 19.70
N ASN A 34 -8.22 5.82 19.91
CA ASN A 34 -7.05 5.10 20.42
C ASN A 34 -6.31 4.29 19.34
N ASP A 35 -6.89 4.15 18.15
CA ASP A 35 -6.30 3.38 17.06
C ASP A 35 -5.37 4.23 16.22
N THR A 36 -4.24 3.65 15.83
CA THR A 36 -3.23 4.32 14.99
C THR A 36 -3.04 3.60 13.68
N ALA A 37 -3.22 4.30 12.58
CA ALA A 37 -3.07 3.75 11.25
C ALA A 37 -1.83 4.32 10.54
N TYR A 38 -1.04 3.45 9.93
CA TYR A 38 0.16 3.81 9.16
C TYR A 38 0.00 3.39 7.71
N LEU A 39 0.37 4.29 6.82
CA LEU A 39 0.21 4.13 5.38
C LEU A 39 1.51 4.48 4.67
N SER A 40 1.96 3.62 3.77
CA SER A 40 3.07 3.92 2.86
C SER A 40 2.63 3.70 1.42
N ILE A 41 2.82 4.70 0.56
CA ILE A 41 2.38 4.66 -0.84
C ILE A 41 3.55 5.00 -1.76
N SER A 42 3.73 4.19 -2.80
CA SER A 42 4.52 4.51 -3.98
C SER A 42 3.60 4.61 -5.19
N VAL A 43 3.77 5.66 -5.99
CA VAL A 43 2.95 5.95 -7.15
C VAL A 43 3.75 5.73 -8.42
N THR A 44 3.21 4.91 -9.32
CA THR A 44 3.67 4.73 -10.69
C THR A 44 2.46 4.90 -11.58
N LYS A 45 2.16 6.16 -11.97
CA LYS A 45 0.91 6.49 -12.68
C LYS A 45 0.70 5.56 -13.89
N PRO A 46 -0.50 5.00 -14.07
CA PRO A 46 -1.76 5.30 -13.36
C PRO A 46 -2.01 4.47 -12.08
N PHE A 47 -1.01 3.75 -11.56
CA PHE A 47 -1.15 2.82 -10.44
C PHE A 47 -0.50 3.34 -9.16
N PHE A 48 -0.89 2.73 -8.05
CA PHE A 48 -0.21 2.87 -6.77
C PHE A 48 -0.09 1.50 -6.09
N VAL A 49 0.93 1.39 -5.24
CA VAL A 49 1.23 0.23 -4.42
C VAL A 49 1.71 0.71 -3.06
N GLY A 50 1.56 -0.08 -2.02
CA GLY A 50 1.83 0.38 -0.68
C GLY A 50 1.65 -0.67 0.40
N ASN A 51 1.81 -0.24 1.64
CA ASN A 51 1.46 -1.02 2.81
C ASN A 51 0.56 -0.19 3.70
N TYR A 52 -0.43 -0.85 4.28
CA TYR A 52 -1.37 -0.27 5.23
C TYR A 52 -1.39 -1.12 6.50
N GLU A 53 -1.36 -0.46 7.66
CA GLU A 53 -1.37 -1.09 8.97
C GLU A 53 -2.28 -0.29 9.90
N ILE A 54 -3.21 -0.97 10.58
CA ILE A 54 -4.04 -0.42 11.65
C ILE A 54 -3.60 -1.10 12.94
N ARG A 55 -3.13 -0.33 13.91
CA ARG A 55 -2.80 -0.80 15.26
C ARG A 55 -3.94 -0.43 16.18
N TYR A 56 -4.52 -1.45 16.80
CA TYR A 56 -5.57 -1.29 17.79
C TYR A 56 -4.93 -1.17 19.17
N GLU A 57 -5.40 -0.23 20.00
CA GLU A 57 -4.75 0.12 21.28
C GLU A 57 -4.46 -1.10 22.19
N ASN A 58 -5.47 -1.94 22.38
CA ASN A 58 -5.44 -3.08 23.30
C ASN A 58 -5.50 -4.44 22.60
N SER A 59 -5.38 -4.45 21.28
CA SER A 59 -5.38 -5.68 20.50
C SER A 59 -4.25 -5.67 19.48
N GLY A 60 -4.22 -6.61 18.55
CA GLY A 60 -3.13 -6.68 17.59
C GLY A 60 -3.27 -5.64 16.49
N LYS A 61 -3.00 -6.07 15.26
CA LYS A 61 -3.02 -5.19 14.10
C LYS A 61 -3.60 -5.89 12.89
N ASP A 62 -4.21 -5.10 12.03
CA ASP A 62 -4.48 -5.49 10.66
C ASP A 62 -3.39 -4.89 9.78
N SER A 63 -2.70 -5.71 8.98
CA SER A 63 -1.61 -5.20 8.16
C SER A 63 -1.45 -5.96 6.85
N GLY A 64 -1.02 -5.25 5.80
CA GLY A 64 -0.81 -5.85 4.50
C GLY A 64 -0.58 -4.88 3.36
N GLU A 65 -0.64 -5.40 2.14
CA GLU A 65 -0.37 -4.65 0.92
C GLU A 65 -1.62 -3.93 0.43
N ILE A 66 -1.45 -2.70 -0.05
CA ILE A 66 -2.46 -2.01 -0.84
C ILE A 66 -1.97 -1.86 -2.28
N ARG A 67 -2.87 -2.06 -3.24
CA ARG A 67 -2.57 -1.83 -4.67
C ARG A 67 -3.82 -1.41 -5.41
N GLY A 68 -3.66 -0.53 -6.39
CA GLY A 68 -4.81 -0.02 -7.12
C GLY A 68 -4.47 0.98 -8.21
N LYS A 69 -5.51 1.66 -8.68
CA LYS A 69 -5.49 2.69 -9.73
C LYS A 69 -5.74 4.07 -9.13
N ILE A 70 -5.20 5.08 -9.79
CA ILE A 70 -5.44 6.48 -9.48
C ILE A 70 -6.47 7.00 -10.50
N SER A 71 -7.59 7.54 -10.00
CA SER A 71 -8.63 8.18 -10.79
C SER A 71 -8.87 9.59 -10.24
N GLY A 72 -8.41 10.61 -10.97
CA GLY A 72 -8.36 11.98 -10.47
C GLY A 72 -7.54 12.06 -9.17
N ASP A 73 -8.17 12.52 -8.09
CA ASP A 73 -7.58 12.62 -6.76
C ASP A 73 -7.79 11.38 -5.89
N THR A 74 -8.49 10.36 -6.40
CA THR A 74 -8.82 9.14 -5.64
C THR A 74 -7.86 8.00 -5.98
N LEU A 75 -7.27 7.41 -4.96
CA LEU A 75 -6.54 6.16 -5.02
C LEU A 75 -7.52 5.05 -4.67
N LEU A 76 -7.96 4.28 -5.67
CA LEU A 76 -8.93 3.20 -5.53
C LEU A 76 -8.23 1.86 -5.73
N GLY A 77 -8.35 0.95 -4.77
CA GLY A 77 -7.64 -0.32 -4.81
C GLY A 77 -8.18 -1.38 -3.87
N LEU A 78 -7.32 -2.34 -3.58
CA LEU A 78 -7.55 -3.43 -2.65
C LEU A 78 -6.51 -3.40 -1.54
N PHE A 79 -6.95 -3.71 -0.33
CA PHE A 79 -6.14 -3.99 0.84
C PHE A 79 -6.16 -5.50 1.10
N ASN A 80 -5.04 -6.15 0.82
CA ASN A 80 -4.81 -7.57 1.10
C ASN A 80 -4.11 -7.65 2.45
N CYS A 81 -4.86 -7.94 3.51
CA CYS A 81 -4.36 -7.89 4.87
C CYS A 81 -4.45 -9.22 5.60
N ILE A 82 -3.56 -9.37 6.58
CA ILE A 82 -3.72 -10.33 7.66
C ILE A 82 -4.38 -9.57 8.79
N THR A 83 -5.55 -10.03 9.22
CA THR A 83 -6.28 -9.41 10.33
C THR A 83 -5.69 -9.82 11.67
N TYR A 84 -6.02 -9.07 12.71
CA TYR A 84 -5.95 -9.59 14.06
C TYR A 84 -6.74 -10.90 14.14
N GLY A 85 -6.11 -11.96 14.65
CA GLY A 85 -6.62 -13.34 14.57
C GLY A 85 -6.04 -14.20 13.44
N GLY A 86 -5.22 -13.64 12.54
CA GLY A 86 -4.42 -14.39 11.57
C GLY A 86 -5.13 -14.75 10.27
N ASN A 87 -6.33 -14.21 10.02
CA ASN A 87 -7.08 -14.48 8.80
C ASN A 87 -6.63 -13.59 7.65
N ASN A 88 -6.54 -14.15 6.45
CA ASN A 88 -6.35 -13.36 5.24
C ASN A 88 -7.69 -12.72 4.84
N LYS A 89 -7.67 -11.41 4.58
CA LYS A 89 -8.84 -10.64 4.14
C LYS A 89 -8.45 -9.74 2.98
N ILE A 90 -9.35 -9.62 2.00
CA ILE A 90 -9.23 -8.67 0.90
C ILE A 90 -10.38 -7.67 1.05
N VAL A 91 -10.04 -6.38 1.14
CA VAL A 91 -11.00 -5.31 1.38
C VAL A 91 -10.81 -4.21 0.32
N PRO A 92 -11.88 -3.70 -0.32
CA PRO A 92 -11.79 -2.50 -1.15
C PRO A 92 -11.28 -1.31 -0.32
N ILE A 93 -10.39 -0.50 -0.89
CA ILE A 93 -9.89 0.70 -0.22
C ILE A 93 -9.95 1.89 -1.17
N ALA A 94 -10.41 3.03 -0.65
CA ALA A 94 -10.44 4.29 -1.38
C ALA A 94 -9.84 5.40 -0.53
N LEU A 95 -8.81 6.05 -1.05
CA LEU A 95 -8.13 7.17 -0.38
C LEU A 95 -8.29 8.42 -1.26
N LEU A 96 -9.02 9.41 -0.76
CA LEU A 96 -9.16 10.70 -1.46
C LEU A 96 -8.03 11.63 -1.05
N LYS A 97 -7.29 12.13 -2.02
CA LYS A 97 -6.29 13.17 -1.80
C LYS A 97 -6.98 14.53 -1.63
N LYS A 98 -6.79 15.15 -0.47
CA LYS A 98 -7.28 16.51 -0.17
C LYS A 98 -6.15 17.34 0.43
N GLY A 99 -5.53 18.17 -0.41
CA GLY A 99 -4.30 18.90 -0.06
C GLY A 99 -3.16 17.93 0.29
N ASN A 100 -2.64 18.03 1.52
CA ASN A 100 -1.57 17.18 2.03
C ASN A 100 -2.07 15.95 2.82
N LYS A 101 -3.39 15.74 2.86
CA LYS A 101 -4.02 14.65 3.59
C LYS A 101 -4.59 13.59 2.63
N LEU A 102 -4.71 12.37 3.13
CA LEU A 102 -5.49 11.30 2.49
C LEU A 102 -6.66 10.95 3.40
N LEU A 103 -7.88 11.01 2.88
CA LEU A 103 -9.10 10.66 3.61
C LEU A 103 -9.49 9.23 3.24
N LEU A 104 -9.65 8.36 4.24
CA LEU A 104 -10.19 7.03 4.03
C LEU A 104 -11.69 7.12 3.74
N GLY A 105 -12.08 6.69 2.53
CA GLY A 105 -13.47 6.67 2.10
C GLY A 105 -14.21 5.46 2.66
N LYS A 106 -15.51 5.64 2.90
CA LYS A 106 -16.44 4.57 3.24
C LYS A 106 -17.43 4.38 2.10
N GLY A 107 -17.59 3.15 1.64
CA GLY A 107 -18.57 2.80 0.61
C GLY A 107 -19.14 1.41 0.88
N LEU A 108 -20.20 1.07 0.16
CA LEU A 108 -20.78 -0.27 0.21
C LEU A 108 -19.80 -1.29 -0.39
N GLU A 109 -19.17 -2.10 0.46
CA GLU A 109 -18.27 -3.16 0.04
C GLU A 109 -19.05 -4.36 -0.51
N MET A 110 -18.70 -4.82 -1.71
CA MET A 110 -19.29 -5.98 -2.36
C MET A 110 -18.22 -7.01 -2.70
N ASN A 111 -18.65 -8.27 -2.75
CA ASN A 111 -17.87 -9.37 -3.28
C ASN A 111 -18.70 -10.15 -4.29
N TYR A 112 -18.12 -10.47 -5.44
CA TYR A 112 -18.70 -11.42 -6.39
C TYR A 112 -17.58 -12.24 -7.02
N MET A 113 -17.67 -13.58 -6.93
CA MET A 113 -16.66 -14.49 -7.49
C MET A 113 -15.20 -14.13 -7.09
N ASN A 114 -14.96 -13.86 -5.80
CA ASN A 114 -13.66 -13.42 -5.25
C ASN A 114 -13.16 -12.06 -5.76
N ILE A 115 -14.01 -11.28 -6.44
CA ILE A 115 -13.72 -9.90 -6.82
C ILE A 115 -14.31 -8.99 -5.75
N HIS A 116 -13.45 -8.24 -5.07
CA HIS A 116 -13.83 -7.26 -4.06
C HIS A 116 -13.87 -5.86 -4.67
N TYR A 117 -14.94 -5.10 -4.45
CA TYR A 117 -15.09 -3.74 -5.00
C TYR A 117 -16.08 -2.93 -4.17
N PHE A 118 -16.07 -1.60 -4.33
CA PHE A 118 -17.19 -0.77 -3.85
C PHE A 118 -18.34 -0.81 -4.86
N SER A 119 -19.57 -0.96 -4.39
CA SER A 119 -20.76 -0.89 -5.22
C SER A 119 -20.77 0.40 -6.06
N LYS A 120 -21.30 0.31 -7.27
CA LYS A 120 -21.53 1.49 -8.13
C LYS A 120 -22.87 2.16 -7.85
N GLU A 121 -23.76 1.50 -7.11
CA GLU A 121 -25.08 2.00 -6.76
C GLU A 121 -24.99 3.11 -5.70
N GLU A 122 -23.98 3.02 -4.82
CA GLU A 122 -23.74 4.01 -3.76
C GLU A 122 -22.38 4.69 -3.94
N PRO A 123 -22.30 6.03 -3.80
CA PRO A 123 -21.04 6.74 -3.87
C PRO A 123 -20.17 6.47 -2.65
N ILE A 124 -18.86 6.53 -2.83
CA ILE A 124 -17.90 6.51 -1.71
C ILE A 124 -17.98 7.86 -0.97
N VAL A 125 -18.24 7.79 0.34
CA VAL A 125 -18.42 8.95 1.22
C VAL A 125 -17.11 9.31 1.92
N TYR A 126 -16.81 10.61 1.98
CA TYR A 126 -15.58 11.16 2.60
C TYR A 126 -15.85 12.27 3.63
N THR A 127 -17.10 12.49 4.04
CA THR A 127 -17.49 13.59 4.94
C THR A 127 -17.08 13.35 6.40
N ASN A 128 -17.14 12.10 6.86
CA ASN A 128 -16.66 11.68 8.18
C ASN A 128 -15.75 10.45 8.04
N PRO A 129 -14.52 10.62 7.51
CA PRO A 129 -13.62 9.52 7.25
C PRO A 129 -13.11 8.92 8.57
N GLU A 130 -13.07 7.59 8.65
CA GLU A 130 -12.56 6.88 9.84
C GLU A 130 -11.09 7.23 10.13
N PHE A 131 -10.29 7.35 9.07
CA PHE A 131 -8.91 7.80 9.18
C PHE A 131 -8.64 8.98 8.25
N VAL A 132 -8.02 10.02 8.83
CA VAL A 132 -7.45 11.15 8.09
C VAL A 132 -5.93 11.07 8.20
N PHE A 133 -5.28 10.66 7.12
CA PHE A 133 -3.84 10.46 7.08
C PHE A 133 -3.10 11.76 6.80
N GLU A 134 -2.18 12.09 7.71
CA GLU A 134 -1.24 13.18 7.56
C GLU A 134 0.13 12.65 7.18
N LYS A 135 0.84 13.39 6.33
CA LYS A 135 2.16 12.99 5.85
C LYS A 135 3.18 13.08 6.99
N ILE A 136 3.97 12.02 7.16
CA ILE A 136 5.03 11.91 8.17
C ILE A 136 6.39 11.59 7.52
N ASN A 137 7.47 11.78 8.28
CA ASN A 137 8.79 11.31 7.86
C ASN A 137 8.92 9.80 8.07
N LYS A 138 9.80 9.16 7.28
CA LYS A 138 10.03 7.70 7.37
C LYS A 138 10.48 7.24 8.77
N SER A 139 11.23 8.09 9.49
CA SER A 139 11.70 7.81 10.86
C SER A 139 10.56 7.63 11.87
N GLU A 140 9.42 8.28 11.63
CA GLU A 140 8.27 8.28 12.54
C GLU A 140 7.40 7.02 12.44
N LYS A 141 7.60 6.17 11.42
CA LYS A 141 6.91 4.87 11.30
C LYS A 141 7.45 3.80 12.27
N LYS A 142 8.68 3.99 12.77
CA LYS A 142 9.38 3.00 13.62
C LYS A 142 9.12 3.18 15.11
N LYS A 143 8.57 4.31 15.54
CA LYS A 143 8.06 4.51 16.89
C LYS A 143 6.62 3.99 16.94
#